data_AF-A0A0C2Z2S3-F1
#
_entry.id   AF-A0A0C2Z2S3-F1
#
_cell.length_a   1.000
_cell.length_b   1.000
_cell.length_c   1.000
_cell.angle_alpha   90.00
_cell.angle_beta   90.00
_cell.angle_gamma   90.00
#
_symmetry.space_group_name_H-M   'P 1'
#
loop_
_entity.id
_entity.type
_entity.pdbx_description
1 polymer ?
#
loop_
_entity_poly.entity_id
_entity_poly.type
_entity_poly.pdbx_seq_one_letter_code
_entity_poly.pdbx_strand_id
1 'polypeptide(L)'
;IEHFPGASQSYPSGKMFMDQFFSDKHSELHNENLFYPFTSQEDWQVASWLLRSHLSMAAIDSFLSLDLIKQLLLSFQTVRELHLCAELLPSGPRWHSQVIHPHHPIKRPVTLFYRDPIECLQSLLSHPFFKRHIDFIPRRVWSTAAQLSHIYDEWLMGDHVWNLQASCSPPDIDLPVGGTLLGVVLSLDKTNISIMSGNHMAHPLLLSLANIAMDVHSKGSLHGHLLLALLPVPSFVHKKSCVRSLLSDQLLHHCLDLVLTPLKIAAATGVMMNDLHGNLRYCFTPLVGYIVDMPEQILLACTSLKVSPMSTATYKEFGDNKRHDPRTAGHTLNAIGELCAQADPDDFSPFLKAAKSYRLNGVHEPFWRNGPLSDPDKFL
;
A
#
# COMPACT_ATOMS: atom_id res chain seq x y z
N ILE A 1 16.56 20.62 -17.57
CA ILE A 1 15.43 19.97 -16.86
C ILE A 1 14.17 20.54 -17.45
N GLU A 2 13.24 19.69 -17.84
CA GLU A 2 11.94 20.06 -18.40
C GLU A 2 10.87 19.61 -17.41
N HIS A 3 10.03 20.52 -16.93
CA HIS A 3 8.92 20.18 -16.03
C HIS A 3 7.64 20.02 -16.84
N PHE A 4 6.77 19.10 -16.43
CA PHE A 4 5.47 18.92 -17.08
C PHE A 4 4.61 20.19 -16.87
N PRO A 5 4.16 20.86 -17.94
CA PRO A 5 3.40 22.10 -17.82
C PRO A 5 1.99 21.83 -17.28
N GLY A 6 1.56 22.61 -16.29
CA GLY A 6 0.20 22.53 -15.75
C GLY A 6 -0.09 21.28 -14.92
N ALA A 7 0.93 20.48 -14.55
CA ALA A 7 0.77 19.39 -13.59
C ALA A 7 0.68 19.89 -12.15
N SER A 8 -0.06 19.15 -11.33
CA SER A 8 -0.09 19.30 -9.88
C SER A 8 -0.38 20.72 -9.36
N GLN A 9 -1.53 21.26 -9.78
CA GLN A 9 -2.05 22.51 -9.26
C GLN A 9 -2.41 22.35 -7.78
N SER A 10 -2.00 23.34 -6.98
CA SER A 10 -2.37 23.44 -5.58
C SER A 10 -3.43 24.52 -5.38
N TYR A 11 -4.41 24.24 -4.55
CA TYR A 11 -5.46 25.17 -4.15
C TYR A 11 -5.22 25.60 -2.71
N PRO A 12 -5.31 26.90 -2.37
CA PRO A 12 -5.23 27.32 -0.99
C PRO A 12 -6.37 26.70 -0.18
N SER A 13 -6.31 26.77 1.16
CA SER A 13 -7.30 26.23 2.12
C SER A 13 -7.12 24.77 2.54
N GLY A 14 -5.95 24.19 2.34
CA GLY A 14 -5.60 22.90 2.96
C GLY A 14 -5.35 23.05 4.46
N LYS A 15 -5.36 21.92 5.16
CA LYS A 15 -4.99 21.82 6.58
C LYS A 15 -3.81 20.89 6.73
N MET A 16 -2.74 21.39 7.34
CA MET A 16 -1.60 20.57 7.77
C MET A 16 -1.96 19.74 9.00
N PHE A 17 -1.12 18.76 9.33
CA PHE A 17 -1.22 18.00 10.58
C PHE A 17 -1.30 18.93 11.80
N MET A 18 -0.43 19.95 11.88
CA MET A 18 -0.43 20.87 13.01
C MET A 18 -1.72 21.72 13.07
N ASP A 19 -2.30 22.09 11.93
CA ASP A 19 -3.58 22.81 11.92
C ASP A 19 -4.70 21.92 12.47
N GLN A 20 -4.68 20.63 12.12
CA GLN A 20 -5.64 19.66 12.66
C GLN A 20 -5.41 19.44 14.15
N PHE A 21 -4.16 19.28 14.57
CA PHE A 21 -3.75 19.11 15.96
C PHE A 21 -4.22 20.28 16.86
N PHE A 22 -4.04 21.51 16.41
CA PHE A 22 -4.47 22.71 17.15
C PHE A 22 -5.96 23.04 16.97
N SER A 23 -6.70 22.27 16.17
CA SER A 23 -8.15 22.41 16.00
C SER A 23 -8.96 21.30 16.67
N ASP A 24 -8.28 20.40 17.39
CA ASP A 24 -8.92 19.27 18.04
C ASP A 24 -9.64 19.68 19.35
N LYS A 25 -10.34 18.73 19.96
CA LYS A 25 -11.07 18.94 21.22
C LYS A 25 -10.19 19.34 22.42
N HIS A 26 -8.87 19.19 22.29
CA HIS A 26 -7.87 19.48 23.32
C HIS A 26 -7.03 20.72 22.95
N SER A 27 -7.43 21.50 21.95
CA SER A 27 -6.68 22.66 21.44
C SER A 27 -6.25 23.66 22.52
N GLU A 28 -7.14 23.96 23.47
CA GLU A 28 -6.83 24.87 24.59
C GLU A 28 -5.74 24.29 25.49
N LEU A 29 -5.80 22.99 25.77
CA LEU A 29 -4.80 22.28 26.58
C LEU A 29 -3.47 22.15 25.84
N HIS A 30 -3.49 21.94 24.52
CA HIS A 30 -2.29 21.92 23.68
C HIS A 30 -1.58 23.28 23.62
N ASN A 31 -2.32 24.40 23.72
CA ASN A 31 -1.73 25.74 23.76
C ASN A 31 -0.99 25.99 25.08
N GLU A 32 -1.48 25.46 26.20
CA GLU A 32 -0.82 25.55 27.50
C GLU A 32 0.32 24.53 27.63
N ASN A 33 0.12 23.33 27.10
CA ASN A 33 1.06 22.22 27.13
C ASN A 33 0.98 21.40 25.86
N LEU A 34 1.98 21.58 24.99
CA LEU A 34 2.11 20.85 23.73
C LEU A 34 2.12 19.32 23.88
N PHE A 35 2.51 18.81 25.06
CA PHE A 35 2.62 17.39 25.35
C PHE A 35 1.38 16.78 26.00
N TYR A 36 0.28 17.54 26.16
CA TYR A 36 -0.98 16.98 26.64
C TYR A 36 -1.37 15.74 25.79
N PRO A 37 -1.82 14.63 26.41
CA PRO A 37 -2.29 14.46 27.79
C PRO A 37 -1.21 14.24 28.87
N PHE A 38 0.07 14.21 28.48
CA PHE A 38 1.17 14.13 29.43
C PHE A 38 1.39 15.48 30.11
N THR A 39 1.86 15.49 31.35
CA THR A 39 1.99 16.73 32.14
C THR A 39 3.17 17.60 31.70
N SER A 40 4.18 16.99 31.07
CA SER A 40 5.36 17.70 30.56
C SER A 40 6.05 16.94 29.42
N GLN A 41 7.10 17.54 28.86
CA GLN A 41 7.96 16.89 27.87
C GLN A 41 8.65 15.64 28.45
N GLU A 42 9.13 15.70 29.69
CA GLU A 42 9.81 14.60 30.37
C GLU A 42 8.86 13.44 30.63
N ASP A 43 7.62 13.73 31.05
CA ASP A 43 6.56 12.74 31.21
C ASP A 43 6.25 12.03 29.88
N TRP A 44 6.10 12.81 28.80
CA TRP A 44 5.92 12.26 27.44
C TRP A 44 7.13 11.43 26.98
N GLN A 45 8.37 11.81 27.31
CA GLN A 45 9.56 11.05 26.93
C GLN A 45 9.56 9.65 27.55
N VAL A 46 9.21 9.55 28.84
CA VAL A 46 9.08 8.25 29.53
C VAL A 46 7.96 7.43 28.90
N ALA A 47 6.79 8.03 28.69
CA ALA A 47 5.65 7.38 28.03
C ALA A 47 6.02 6.84 26.64
N SER A 48 6.58 7.70 25.78
CA SER A 48 7.00 7.35 24.42
C SER A 48 8.03 6.23 24.40
N TRP A 49 8.99 6.25 25.34
CA TRP A 49 9.97 5.18 25.45
C TRP A 49 9.33 3.86 25.86
N LEU A 50 8.47 3.86 26.89
CA LEU A 50 7.77 2.65 27.35
C LEU A 50 6.90 2.04 26.26
N LEU A 51 6.11 2.85 25.55
CA LEU A 51 5.26 2.40 24.45
C LEU A 51 6.06 1.79 23.27
N ARG A 52 7.32 2.17 23.10
CA ARG A 52 8.20 1.71 22.01
C ARG A 52 9.23 0.67 22.45
N SER A 53 9.28 0.33 23.74
CA SER A 53 10.29 -0.56 24.33
C SER A 53 10.06 -2.06 24.03
N HIS A 54 8.90 -2.42 23.48
CA HIS A 54 8.44 -3.81 23.30
C HIS A 54 8.35 -4.63 24.60
N LEU A 55 8.39 -3.96 25.76
CA LEU A 55 8.16 -4.60 27.06
C LEU A 55 6.72 -5.11 27.17
N SER A 56 6.55 -6.21 27.89
CA SER A 56 5.20 -6.69 28.22
C SER A 56 4.50 -5.72 29.15
N MET A 57 3.16 -5.72 29.14
CA MET A 57 2.36 -4.90 30.07
C MET A 57 2.77 -5.11 31.53
N ALA A 58 3.02 -6.35 31.93
CA ALA A 58 3.48 -6.69 33.28
C ALA A 58 4.88 -6.14 33.59
N ALA A 59 5.79 -6.12 32.62
CA ALA A 59 7.12 -5.54 32.80
C ALA A 59 7.05 -4.01 32.93
N ILE A 60 6.16 -3.36 32.19
CA ILE A 60 5.89 -1.92 32.30
C ILE A 60 5.31 -1.59 33.68
N ASP A 61 4.29 -2.33 34.13
CA ASP A 61 3.74 -2.14 35.48
C ASP A 61 4.80 -2.39 36.57
N SER A 62 5.66 -3.40 36.40
CA SER A 62 6.78 -3.63 37.30
C SER A 62 7.75 -2.45 37.34
N PHE A 63 8.06 -1.84 36.19
CA PHE A 63 8.90 -0.64 36.11
C PHE A 63 8.24 0.56 36.80
N LEU A 64 6.95 0.80 36.56
CA LEU A 64 6.19 1.88 37.18
C LEU A 64 6.03 1.69 38.70
N SER A 65 6.14 0.45 39.17
CA SER A 65 6.06 0.14 40.60
C SER A 65 7.33 0.49 41.41
N LEU A 66 8.45 0.79 40.75
CA LEU A 66 9.71 1.14 41.41
C LEU A 66 9.58 2.44 42.21
N ASP A 67 10.12 2.47 43.44
CA ASP A 67 9.98 3.64 44.33
C ASP A 67 10.54 4.92 43.74
N LEU A 68 11.64 4.83 42.99
CA LEU A 68 12.22 5.98 42.26
C LEU A 68 11.27 6.49 41.16
N ILE A 69 10.58 5.58 40.46
CA ILE A 69 9.68 5.95 39.36
C ILE A 69 8.39 6.55 39.90
N LYS A 70 7.86 6.03 41.02
CA LYS A 70 6.70 6.62 41.71
C LYS A 70 6.94 8.06 42.21
N GLN A 71 8.19 8.46 42.42
CA GLN A 71 8.54 9.83 42.77
C GLN A 71 8.50 10.78 41.58
N LEU A 72 8.63 10.25 40.36
CA LEU A 72 8.40 11.02 39.13
C LEU A 72 6.88 11.21 39.03
N LEU A 73 6.41 12.45 39.11
CA LEU A 73 4.98 12.80 39.03
C LEU A 73 4.45 12.63 37.58
N LEU A 74 4.55 11.41 37.05
CA LEU A 74 4.09 11.02 35.72
C LEU A 74 2.55 11.10 35.66
N SER A 75 2.02 11.36 34.47
CA SER A 75 0.56 11.37 34.21
C SER A 75 -0.12 10.00 34.33
N PHE A 76 0.66 8.94 34.50
CA PHE A 76 0.21 7.55 34.60
C PHE A 76 1.01 6.80 35.67
N GLN A 77 0.35 5.89 36.37
CA GLN A 77 0.93 4.99 37.38
C GLN A 77 0.86 3.52 36.97
N THR A 78 0.08 3.20 35.93
CA THR A 78 -0.06 1.86 35.37
C THR A 78 0.06 1.90 33.85
N VAL A 79 0.40 0.75 33.24
CA VAL A 79 0.41 0.61 31.78
C VAL A 79 -0.97 0.87 31.16
N ARG A 80 -2.04 0.58 31.90
CA ARG A 80 -3.41 0.87 31.48
C ARG A 80 -3.65 2.37 31.38
N GLU A 81 -3.24 3.14 32.38
CA GLU A 81 -3.33 4.60 32.36
C GLU A 81 -2.46 5.19 31.25
N LEU A 82 -1.24 4.67 31.06
CA LEU A 82 -0.38 5.05 29.94
C LEU A 82 -1.07 4.85 28.59
N HIS A 83 -1.75 3.71 28.39
CA HIS A 83 -2.51 3.45 27.17
C HIS A 83 -3.70 4.40 27.01
N LEU A 84 -4.44 4.70 28.09
CA LEU A 84 -5.54 5.67 28.05
C LEU A 84 -5.04 7.08 27.66
N CYS A 85 -3.88 7.50 28.16
CA CYS A 85 -3.23 8.73 27.70
C CYS A 85 -2.87 8.63 26.21
N ALA A 86 -2.26 7.54 25.76
CA ALA A 86 -1.92 7.37 24.35
C ALA A 86 -3.17 7.39 23.43
N GLU A 87 -4.31 6.90 23.89
CA GLU A 87 -5.59 6.92 23.15
C GLU A 87 -6.19 8.32 22.99
N LEU A 88 -5.78 9.31 23.81
CA LEU A 88 -6.18 10.71 23.66
C LEU A 88 -5.38 11.45 22.59
N LEU A 89 -4.21 10.92 22.20
CA LEU A 89 -3.41 11.50 21.12
C LEU A 89 -4.15 11.41 19.78
N PRO A 90 -3.86 12.30 18.81
CA PRO A 90 -4.43 12.23 17.48
C PRO A 90 -4.26 10.83 16.86
N SER A 91 -5.37 10.21 16.49
CA SER A 91 -5.35 8.87 15.89
C SER A 91 -4.85 8.94 14.46
N GLY A 92 -3.97 8.00 14.08
CA GLY A 92 -3.67 7.74 12.67
C GLY A 92 -4.81 7.01 11.93
N PRO A 93 -4.56 6.54 10.70
CA PRO A 93 -5.51 5.78 9.90
C PRO A 93 -6.02 4.56 10.67
N ARG A 94 -7.35 4.41 10.74
CA ARG A 94 -7.99 3.44 11.64
C ARG A 94 -7.95 2.02 11.07
N TRP A 95 -7.85 1.06 11.99
CA TRP A 95 -7.97 -0.37 11.65
C TRP A 95 -9.43 -0.79 11.57
N HIS A 96 -9.74 -1.49 10.49
CA HIS A 96 -10.98 -2.21 10.24
C HIS A 96 -10.71 -3.71 10.27
N SER A 97 -11.74 -4.47 10.63
CA SER A 97 -11.72 -5.93 10.54
C SER A 97 -12.98 -6.43 9.86
N GLN A 98 -12.83 -7.43 8.99
CA GLN A 98 -13.94 -8.04 8.28
C GLN A 98 -13.73 -9.55 8.22
N VAL A 99 -14.73 -10.32 8.68
CA VAL A 99 -14.73 -11.77 8.52
C VAL A 99 -15.05 -12.09 7.06
N ILE A 100 -14.12 -12.77 6.37
CA ILE A 100 -14.32 -13.20 4.99
C ILE A 100 -14.96 -14.58 5.02
N HIS A 101 -16.01 -14.76 4.21
CA HIS A 101 -16.77 -16.00 4.09
C HIS A 101 -16.58 -16.59 2.69
N PRO A 102 -15.52 -17.37 2.44
CA PRO A 102 -15.34 -18.04 1.14
C PRO A 102 -16.49 -19.01 0.87
N HIS A 103 -16.86 -19.18 -0.39
CA HIS A 103 -17.85 -20.18 -0.83
C HIS A 103 -17.42 -21.61 -0.51
N HIS A 104 -16.11 -21.87 -0.40
CA HIS A 104 -15.55 -23.19 -0.12
C HIS A 104 -15.18 -23.37 1.36
N PRO A 105 -15.33 -24.59 1.89
CA PRO A 105 -15.07 -24.86 3.30
C PRO A 105 -13.61 -24.60 3.67
N ILE A 106 -13.43 -23.80 4.73
CA ILE A 106 -12.14 -23.50 5.36
C ILE A 106 -12.08 -24.12 6.75
N LYS A 107 -10.89 -24.53 7.19
CA LYS A 107 -10.71 -25.15 8.53
C LYS A 107 -11.01 -24.20 9.69
N ARG A 108 -10.79 -22.91 9.48
CA ARG A 108 -10.98 -21.83 10.47
C ARG A 108 -11.48 -20.59 9.73
N PRO A 109 -12.41 -19.81 10.32
CA PRO A 109 -12.77 -18.50 9.80
C PRO A 109 -11.54 -17.63 9.60
N VAL A 110 -11.53 -16.83 8.54
CA VAL A 110 -10.44 -15.89 8.24
C VAL A 110 -10.95 -14.47 8.41
N THR A 111 -10.17 -13.66 9.12
CA THR A 111 -10.46 -12.24 9.32
C THR A 111 -9.42 -11.43 8.57
N LEU A 112 -9.88 -10.53 7.71
CA LEU A 112 -9.07 -9.52 7.05
C LEU A 112 -8.99 -8.30 7.98
N PHE A 113 -7.78 -7.85 8.28
CA PHE A 113 -7.54 -6.58 8.96
C PHE A 113 -6.94 -5.59 7.98
N TYR A 114 -7.49 -4.39 7.89
CA TYR A 114 -7.04 -3.39 6.92
C TYR A 114 -7.31 -1.98 7.40
N ARG A 115 -6.70 -1.00 6.75
CA ARG A 115 -6.95 0.43 6.93
C ARG A 115 -7.47 1.03 5.63
N ASP A 116 -8.14 2.18 5.71
CA ASP A 116 -8.49 2.92 4.50
C ASP A 116 -7.19 3.42 3.82
N PRO A 117 -6.89 3.02 2.58
CA PRO A 117 -5.68 3.43 1.91
C PRO A 117 -5.63 4.94 1.62
N ILE A 118 -6.77 5.62 1.46
CA ILE A 118 -6.82 7.08 1.27
C ILE A 118 -6.42 7.79 2.56
N GLU A 119 -6.89 7.33 3.72
CA GLU A 119 -6.42 7.85 5.01
C GLU A 119 -4.92 7.60 5.19
N CYS A 120 -4.42 6.44 4.76
CA CYS A 120 -2.99 6.12 4.80
C CYS A 120 -2.16 7.06 3.92
N LEU A 121 -2.61 7.32 2.68
CA LEU A 121 -1.97 8.29 1.81
C LEU A 121 -2.01 9.71 2.39
N GLN A 122 -3.15 10.13 2.95
CA GLN A 122 -3.28 11.43 3.61
C GLN A 122 -2.33 11.54 4.81
N SER A 123 -2.15 10.46 5.58
CA SER A 123 -1.21 10.41 6.70
C SER A 123 0.24 10.62 6.23
N LEU A 124 0.66 9.94 5.15
CA LEU A 124 1.97 10.15 4.53
C LEU A 124 2.14 11.61 4.05
N LEU A 125 1.12 12.16 3.38
CA LEU A 125 1.10 13.55 2.93
C LEU A 125 0.98 14.60 4.05
N SER A 126 0.71 14.18 5.29
CA SER A 126 0.63 15.08 6.44
C SER A 126 1.88 15.01 7.33
N HIS A 127 2.78 14.05 7.05
CA HIS A 127 3.94 13.78 7.88
C HIS A 127 5.05 14.84 7.68
N PRO A 128 5.36 15.70 8.68
CA PRO A 128 6.24 16.87 8.50
C PRO A 128 7.64 16.53 7.98
N PHE A 129 8.13 15.33 8.30
CA PHE A 129 9.45 14.86 7.84
C PHE A 129 9.57 14.85 6.31
N PHE A 130 8.50 14.53 5.57
CA PHE A 130 8.58 14.42 4.10
C PHE A 130 8.51 15.77 3.38
N LYS A 131 8.36 16.90 4.11
CA LYS A 131 8.10 18.21 3.49
C LYS A 131 9.14 18.64 2.46
N ARG A 132 10.39 18.22 2.64
CA ARG A 132 11.52 18.50 1.73
C ARG A 132 11.92 17.31 0.86
N HIS A 133 11.19 16.21 0.97
CA HIS A 133 11.51 14.93 0.35
C HIS A 133 10.35 14.38 -0.47
N ILE A 134 9.35 15.20 -0.79
CA ILE A 134 8.26 14.83 -1.68
C ILE A 134 8.22 15.80 -2.85
N ASP A 135 8.12 15.26 -4.05
CA ASP A 135 7.90 16.01 -5.28
C ASP A 135 6.55 15.58 -5.88
N PHE A 136 5.94 16.44 -6.70
CA PHE A 136 4.63 16.16 -7.33
C PHE A 136 4.60 16.39 -8.84
N ILE A 137 5.63 17.05 -9.39
CA ILE A 137 5.64 17.50 -10.78
C ILE A 137 6.56 16.56 -11.56
N PRO A 138 6.03 15.80 -12.56
CA PRO A 138 6.86 15.03 -13.45
C PRO A 138 7.87 15.91 -14.18
N ARG A 139 9.10 15.42 -14.38
CA ARG A 139 10.18 16.18 -15.00
C ARG A 139 11.10 15.31 -15.85
N ARG A 140 11.49 15.77 -17.03
CA ARG A 140 12.54 15.11 -17.83
C ARG A 140 13.89 15.74 -17.54
N VAL A 141 14.86 14.90 -17.18
CA VAL A 141 16.21 15.33 -16.78
C VAL A 141 17.24 14.75 -17.73
N TRP A 142 17.94 15.61 -18.45
CA TRP A 142 18.91 15.19 -19.46
C TRP A 142 20.33 15.43 -18.97
N SER A 143 21.25 14.51 -19.31
CA SER A 143 22.68 14.63 -18.95
C SER A 143 23.39 15.81 -19.60
N THR A 144 22.88 16.27 -20.75
CA THR A 144 23.49 17.32 -21.58
C THR A 144 22.40 18.21 -22.19
N ALA A 145 22.78 19.43 -22.59
CA ALA A 145 21.89 20.37 -23.27
C ALA A 145 21.34 19.82 -24.61
N ALA A 146 22.07 18.89 -25.24
CA ALA A 146 21.67 18.21 -26.47
C ALA A 146 20.64 17.08 -26.25
N GLN A 147 20.19 16.84 -25.01
CA GLN A 147 19.18 15.83 -24.65
C GLN A 147 19.54 14.40 -25.10
N LEU A 148 20.83 14.05 -25.07
CA LEU A 148 21.31 12.77 -25.61
C LEU A 148 21.00 11.56 -24.71
N SER A 149 20.91 11.75 -23.38
CA SER A 149 20.57 10.67 -22.46
C SER A 149 19.67 11.16 -21.34
N HIS A 150 18.54 10.46 -21.16
CA HIS A 150 17.57 10.71 -20.10
C HIS A 150 18.05 10.07 -18.79
N ILE A 151 17.87 10.78 -17.68
CA ILE A 151 18.24 10.36 -16.31
C ILE A 151 16.95 9.94 -15.58
N TYR A 152 16.99 8.79 -14.91
CA TYR A 152 15.82 8.12 -14.30
C TYR A 152 16.02 7.84 -12.81
N ASP A 153 16.53 8.81 -12.06
CA ASP A 153 16.89 8.60 -10.65
C ASP A 153 15.68 8.58 -9.71
N GLU A 154 14.56 9.18 -10.12
CA GLU A 154 13.32 9.25 -9.34
C GLU A 154 12.12 8.84 -10.20
N TRP A 155 11.05 8.32 -9.58
CA TRP A 155 9.84 7.92 -10.31
C TRP A 155 9.26 9.07 -11.16
N LEU A 156 9.25 10.29 -10.62
CA LEU A 156 8.80 11.51 -11.31
C LEU A 156 9.65 11.89 -12.54
N MET A 157 10.81 11.25 -12.73
CA MET A 157 11.63 11.40 -13.93
C MET A 157 11.32 10.36 -15.02
N GLY A 158 10.45 9.40 -14.73
CA GLY A 158 10.08 8.35 -15.67
C GLY A 158 9.24 8.84 -16.84
N ASP A 159 9.47 8.27 -18.02
CA ASP A 159 8.57 8.47 -19.16
C ASP A 159 7.17 7.92 -18.87
N HIS A 160 7.05 6.90 -18.02
CA HIS A 160 5.75 6.34 -17.65
C HIS A 160 4.86 7.38 -16.97
N VAL A 161 5.34 8.06 -15.93
CA VAL A 161 4.56 9.09 -15.24
C VAL A 161 4.35 10.34 -16.10
N TRP A 162 5.32 10.71 -16.93
CA TRP A 162 5.14 11.77 -17.91
C TRP A 162 3.99 11.44 -18.86
N ASN A 163 3.96 10.20 -19.37
CA ASN A 163 2.88 9.74 -20.24
C ASN A 163 1.57 9.67 -19.48
N LEU A 164 1.52 9.16 -18.24
CA LEU A 164 0.30 9.18 -17.42
C LEU A 164 -0.25 10.60 -17.24
N GLN A 165 0.63 11.60 -17.02
CA GLN A 165 0.24 13.00 -16.89
C GLN A 165 -0.19 13.63 -18.23
N ALA A 166 0.40 13.21 -19.35
CA ALA A 166 0.04 13.62 -20.70
C ALA A 166 -1.22 12.93 -21.24
N SER A 167 -1.58 11.79 -20.67
CA SER A 167 -2.61 10.90 -21.20
C SER A 167 -3.99 11.52 -21.04
N CYS A 168 -4.57 11.93 -22.16
CA CYS A 168 -5.97 11.63 -22.47
C CYS A 168 -6.00 10.20 -23.05
N SER A 169 -6.07 9.13 -22.24
CA SER A 169 -6.52 7.75 -22.60
C SER A 169 -6.15 6.70 -21.51
N PRO A 170 -6.98 5.67 -21.20
CA PRO A 170 -8.04 5.04 -22.01
C PRO A 170 -9.27 5.95 -22.19
N PRO A 171 -10.22 5.64 -23.11
CA PRO A 171 -11.38 6.50 -23.44
C PRO A 171 -12.27 6.95 -22.26
N ASP A 172 -11.99 6.49 -21.04
CA ASP A 172 -12.79 6.70 -19.84
C ASP A 172 -12.07 7.52 -18.74
N ILE A 173 -10.81 7.96 -18.92
CA ILE A 173 -10.07 8.72 -17.90
C ILE A 173 -9.29 9.88 -18.52
N ASP A 174 -9.87 11.08 -18.38
CA ASP A 174 -9.20 12.34 -18.62
C ASP A 174 -8.60 12.84 -17.31
N LEU A 175 -7.27 12.75 -17.16
CA LEU A 175 -6.59 13.42 -16.07
C LEU A 175 -6.72 14.94 -16.30
N PRO A 176 -7.43 15.67 -15.44
CA PRO A 176 -7.69 17.07 -15.70
C PRO A 176 -6.41 17.89 -15.57
N VAL A 177 -6.35 19.01 -16.30
CA VAL A 177 -5.29 20.00 -16.12
C VAL A 177 -5.20 20.38 -14.64
N GLY A 178 -3.98 20.37 -14.09
CA GLY A 178 -3.74 20.59 -12.67
C GLY A 178 -3.84 19.33 -11.79
N GLY A 179 -4.23 18.18 -12.33
CA GLY A 179 -4.23 16.90 -11.61
C GLY A 179 -2.84 16.53 -11.08
N THR A 180 -2.80 15.96 -9.88
CA THR A 180 -1.59 15.47 -9.21
C THR A 180 -1.55 13.95 -9.23
N LEU A 181 -0.48 13.36 -9.76
CA LEU A 181 -0.28 11.91 -9.65
C LEU A 181 0.43 11.57 -8.33
N LEU A 182 -0.21 10.71 -7.54
CA LEU A 182 0.33 10.09 -6.35
C LEU A 182 0.62 8.61 -6.65
N GLY A 183 1.85 8.31 -7.04
CA GLY A 183 2.26 6.97 -7.41
C GLY A 183 2.21 6.03 -6.20
N VAL A 184 1.23 5.12 -6.17
CA VAL A 184 1.10 4.13 -5.11
C VAL A 184 2.14 3.03 -5.29
N VAL A 185 2.90 2.76 -4.24
CA VAL A 185 3.81 1.62 -4.16
C VAL A 185 3.29 0.66 -3.09
N LEU A 186 3.10 -0.60 -3.47
CA LEU A 186 2.74 -1.67 -2.56
C LEU A 186 3.94 -2.59 -2.33
N SER A 187 3.98 -3.26 -1.19
CA SER A 187 4.84 -4.41 -1.01
C SER A 187 4.14 -5.50 -0.23
N LEU A 188 4.47 -6.75 -0.55
CA LEU A 188 3.90 -7.92 0.07
C LEU A 188 5.02 -8.90 0.33
N ASP A 189 5.19 -9.30 1.57
CA ASP A 189 6.09 -10.39 1.94
C ASP A 189 5.33 -11.32 2.89
N LYS A 190 5.51 -12.63 2.73
CA LYS A 190 4.85 -13.59 3.60
C LYS A 190 5.59 -13.68 4.93
N THR A 191 4.99 -13.13 5.99
CA THR A 191 5.62 -13.12 7.31
C THR A 191 4.85 -13.93 8.35
N ASN A 192 5.57 -14.60 9.25
CA ASN A 192 4.98 -15.23 10.43
C ASN A 192 4.70 -14.16 11.49
N ILE A 193 3.42 -13.96 11.87
CA ILE A 193 3.03 -12.87 12.77
C ILE A 193 3.11 -13.28 14.24
N SER A 194 2.90 -14.56 14.57
CA SER A 194 3.11 -15.05 15.94
C SER A 194 3.42 -16.55 15.97
N ILE A 195 4.50 -16.93 16.66
CA ILE A 195 4.85 -18.33 16.96
C ILE A 195 4.12 -18.82 18.24
N MET A 196 3.78 -17.92 19.16
CA MET A 196 3.32 -18.29 20.51
C MET A 196 1.80 -18.43 20.69
N SER A 197 0.98 -17.90 19.79
CA SER A 197 -0.49 -17.85 19.93
C SER A 197 -1.24 -18.40 18.72
N GLY A 198 -0.74 -19.51 18.14
CA GLY A 198 -1.55 -20.37 17.26
C GLY A 198 -1.17 -20.43 15.78
N ASN A 199 0.08 -20.13 15.41
CA ASN A 199 0.58 -20.15 14.02
C ASN A 199 -0.28 -19.29 13.06
N HIS A 200 -0.61 -18.07 13.47
CA HIS A 200 -1.26 -17.12 12.58
C HIS A 200 -0.22 -16.56 11.59
N MET A 201 -0.38 -16.95 10.32
CA MET A 201 0.32 -16.38 9.18
C MET A 201 -0.62 -15.36 8.50
N ALA A 202 -0.09 -14.19 8.19
CA ALA A 202 -0.76 -13.26 7.27
C ALA A 202 0.32 -12.63 6.39
N HIS A 203 -0.07 -12.15 5.21
CA HIS A 203 0.83 -11.35 4.39
C HIS A 203 0.62 -9.87 4.75
N PRO A 204 1.58 -9.22 5.44
CA PRO A 204 1.54 -7.77 5.59
C PRO A 204 1.62 -7.08 4.22
N LEU A 205 0.56 -6.37 3.87
CA LEU A 205 0.54 -5.45 2.74
C LEU A 205 0.98 -4.08 3.23
N LEU A 206 2.13 -3.60 2.75
CA LEU A 206 2.63 -2.26 3.03
C LEU A 206 2.28 -1.32 1.86
N LEU A 207 2.05 -0.05 2.19
CA LEU A 207 1.70 1.03 1.27
C LEU A 207 2.69 2.18 1.42
N SER A 208 3.11 2.75 0.30
CA SER A 208 3.97 3.93 0.22
C SER A 208 3.65 4.78 -1.01
N LEU A 209 4.37 5.90 -1.16
CA LEU A 209 4.29 6.83 -2.28
C LEU A 209 5.62 6.90 -3.01
N ALA A 210 5.60 6.70 -4.33
CA ALA A 210 6.73 6.89 -5.23
C ALA A 210 7.14 8.37 -5.37
N ASN A 211 6.30 9.29 -4.90
CA ASN A 211 6.59 10.73 -4.84
C ASN A 211 7.63 11.08 -3.77
N ILE A 212 7.86 10.20 -2.81
CA ILE A 212 8.88 10.39 -1.76
C ILE A 212 10.24 10.06 -2.37
N ALA A 213 11.21 10.95 -2.19
CA ALA A 213 12.57 10.81 -2.69
C ALA A 213 13.18 9.46 -2.31
N MET A 214 13.86 8.83 -3.27
CA MET A 214 14.36 7.45 -3.14
C MET A 214 15.35 7.28 -1.97
N ASP A 215 16.15 8.30 -1.66
CA ASP A 215 17.12 8.30 -0.56
C ASP A 215 16.45 8.26 0.83
N VAL A 216 15.18 8.70 0.92
CA VAL A 216 14.34 8.59 2.11
C VAL A 216 13.58 7.28 2.10
N HIS A 217 13.06 6.89 0.93
CA HIS A 217 12.28 5.65 0.75
C HIS A 217 13.06 4.40 1.13
N SER A 218 14.36 4.37 0.82
CA SER A 218 15.30 3.27 1.13
C SER A 218 15.72 3.16 2.60
N LYS A 219 15.42 4.16 3.43
CA LYS A 219 15.77 4.16 4.86
C LYS A 219 14.60 3.64 5.68
N GLY A 220 14.67 2.38 6.10
CA GLY A 220 13.62 1.70 6.88
C GLY A 220 13.24 2.40 8.20
N SER A 221 14.10 3.25 8.75
CA SER A 221 13.83 4.03 9.98
C SER A 221 12.89 5.23 9.78
N LEU A 222 12.59 5.62 8.54
CA LEU A 222 11.89 6.88 8.23
C LEU A 222 10.38 6.73 8.00
N HIS A 223 9.80 5.57 8.34
CA HIS A 223 8.36 5.33 8.30
C HIS A 223 7.71 5.65 6.93
N GLY A 224 8.48 5.54 5.84
CA GLY A 224 8.00 5.77 4.47
C GLY A 224 6.99 4.73 3.99
N HIS A 225 6.80 3.64 4.73
CA HIS A 225 5.84 2.59 4.45
C HIS A 225 4.86 2.44 5.63
N LEU A 226 3.56 2.33 5.31
CA LEU A 226 2.50 2.07 6.28
C LEU A 226 1.93 0.67 6.06
N LEU A 227 1.70 -0.08 7.14
CA LEU A 227 1.01 -1.38 7.07
C LEU A 227 -0.47 -1.20 6.72
N LEU A 228 -0.83 -1.39 5.47
CA LEU A 228 -2.19 -1.19 4.98
C LEU A 228 -3.13 -2.33 5.38
N ALA A 229 -2.69 -3.58 5.25
CA ALA A 229 -3.50 -4.74 5.58
C ALA A 229 -2.69 -5.94 6.05
N LEU A 230 -3.36 -6.85 6.76
CA LEU A 230 -2.89 -8.19 7.07
C LEU A 230 -3.75 -9.18 6.27
N LEU A 231 -3.25 -9.63 5.11
CA LEU A 231 -4.01 -10.52 4.24
C LEU A 231 -4.01 -11.94 4.81
N PRO A 232 -5.18 -12.58 4.94
CA PRO A 232 -5.28 -13.88 5.59
C PRO A 232 -4.61 -14.99 4.77
N VAL A 233 -4.03 -15.97 5.47
CA VAL A 233 -3.54 -17.23 4.86
C VAL A 233 -4.56 -18.34 5.14
N PRO A 234 -5.49 -18.62 4.21
CA PRO A 234 -6.57 -19.57 4.44
C PRO A 234 -6.06 -21.02 4.44
N SER A 235 -6.80 -21.89 5.13
CA SER A 235 -6.61 -23.34 5.08
C SER A 235 -7.85 -24.01 4.51
N PHE A 236 -7.97 -24.04 3.19
CA PHE A 236 -9.09 -24.68 2.49
C PHE A 236 -9.13 -26.20 2.68
N VAL A 237 -10.35 -26.74 2.81
CA VAL A 237 -10.62 -28.18 2.93
C VAL A 237 -10.96 -28.74 1.56
N HIS A 238 -9.96 -29.31 0.88
CA HIS A 238 -10.16 -29.98 -0.41
C HIS A 238 -9.14 -31.11 -0.61
N LYS A 239 -9.53 -32.18 -1.31
CA LYS A 239 -8.71 -33.39 -1.52
C LYS A 239 -7.42 -33.10 -2.31
N LYS A 240 -7.52 -32.26 -3.36
CA LYS A 240 -6.39 -31.90 -4.23
C LYS A 240 -5.66 -30.67 -3.71
N SER A 241 -4.32 -30.73 -3.63
CA SER A 241 -3.48 -29.59 -3.23
C SER A 241 -3.55 -28.42 -4.20
N CYS A 242 -3.54 -28.68 -5.51
CA CYS A 242 -3.61 -27.62 -6.53
C CYS A 242 -4.88 -26.76 -6.41
N VAL A 243 -6.01 -27.36 -6.06
CA VAL A 243 -7.27 -26.63 -5.83
C VAL A 243 -7.19 -25.79 -4.56
N ARG A 244 -6.54 -26.29 -3.50
CA ARG A 244 -6.34 -25.49 -2.28
C ARG A 244 -5.47 -24.26 -2.55
N SER A 245 -4.41 -24.41 -3.35
CA SER A 245 -3.58 -23.29 -3.79
C SER A 245 -4.38 -22.28 -4.61
N LEU A 246 -5.12 -22.75 -5.62
CA LEU A 246 -6.00 -21.89 -6.43
C LEU A 246 -6.98 -21.06 -5.58
N LEU A 247 -7.67 -21.71 -4.64
CA LEU A 247 -8.64 -21.03 -3.78
C LEU A 247 -7.96 -20.01 -2.87
N SER A 248 -6.74 -20.29 -2.39
CA SER A 248 -5.93 -19.32 -1.65
C SER A 248 -5.54 -18.12 -2.51
N ASP A 249 -5.13 -18.36 -3.75
CA ASP A 249 -4.73 -17.32 -4.70
C ASP A 249 -5.93 -16.43 -5.05
N GLN A 250 -7.09 -17.02 -5.35
CA GLN A 250 -8.34 -16.29 -5.60
C GLN A 250 -8.78 -15.47 -4.38
N LEU A 251 -8.68 -16.02 -3.16
CA LEU A 251 -9.00 -15.29 -1.94
C LEU A 251 -8.07 -14.10 -1.73
N LEU A 252 -6.78 -14.25 -2.02
CA LEU A 252 -5.81 -13.16 -1.91
C LEU A 252 -6.16 -12.02 -2.87
N HIS A 253 -6.48 -12.33 -4.13
CA HIS A 253 -6.94 -11.33 -5.09
C HIS A 253 -8.25 -10.66 -4.66
N HIS A 254 -9.20 -11.41 -4.10
CA HIS A 254 -10.44 -10.85 -3.55
C HIS A 254 -10.16 -9.88 -2.38
N CYS A 255 -9.28 -10.25 -1.46
CA CYS A 255 -8.90 -9.38 -0.33
C CYS A 255 -8.18 -8.11 -0.82
N LEU A 256 -7.27 -8.24 -1.78
CA LEU A 256 -6.62 -7.07 -2.41
C LEU A 256 -7.63 -6.19 -3.13
N ASP A 257 -8.62 -6.78 -3.81
CA ASP A 257 -9.66 -6.05 -4.52
C ASP A 257 -10.46 -5.16 -3.55
N LEU A 258 -10.89 -5.74 -2.43
CA LEU A 258 -11.59 -5.05 -1.34
C LEU A 258 -10.76 -3.89 -0.77
N VAL A 259 -9.52 -4.18 -0.33
CA VAL A 259 -8.66 -3.19 0.34
C VAL A 259 -8.28 -2.04 -0.60
N LEU A 260 -8.00 -2.34 -1.87
CA LEU A 260 -7.52 -1.36 -2.84
C LEU A 260 -8.66 -0.65 -3.60
N THR A 261 -9.93 -0.99 -3.35
CA THR A 261 -11.09 -0.35 -4.01
C THR A 261 -11.06 1.18 -3.90
N PRO A 262 -10.80 1.79 -2.73
CA PRO A 262 -10.74 3.26 -2.63
C PRO A 262 -9.65 3.88 -3.50
N LEU A 263 -8.51 3.21 -3.67
CA LEU A 263 -7.43 3.67 -4.57
C LEU A 263 -7.83 3.59 -6.04
N LYS A 264 -8.60 2.57 -6.45
CA LYS A 264 -9.11 2.47 -7.82
C LYS A 264 -10.09 3.59 -8.13
N ILE A 265 -10.97 3.90 -7.17
CA ILE A 265 -11.91 5.01 -7.28
C ILE A 265 -11.15 6.34 -7.40
N ALA A 266 -10.14 6.57 -6.55
CA ALA A 266 -9.31 7.77 -6.61
C ALA A 266 -8.43 7.83 -7.87
N ALA A 267 -7.98 6.70 -8.41
CA ALA A 267 -7.28 6.66 -9.70
C ALA A 267 -8.21 6.96 -10.90
N ALA A 268 -9.50 6.64 -10.80
CA ALA A 268 -10.49 6.93 -11.84
C ALA A 268 -10.99 8.37 -11.79
N THR A 269 -11.36 8.83 -10.59
CA THR A 269 -12.15 10.05 -10.39
C THR A 269 -11.42 11.14 -9.61
N GLY A 270 -10.21 10.86 -9.13
CA GLY A 270 -9.44 11.76 -8.28
C GLY A 270 -10.03 11.93 -6.88
N VAL A 271 -9.23 12.47 -5.97
CA VAL A 271 -9.61 12.80 -4.59
C VAL A 271 -8.87 14.06 -4.14
N MET A 272 -9.56 14.95 -3.41
CA MET A 272 -8.91 16.11 -2.82
C MET A 272 -8.13 15.70 -1.57
N MET A 273 -6.83 16.01 -1.52
CA MET A 273 -5.96 15.70 -0.37
C MET A 273 -5.19 16.93 0.08
N ASN A 274 -4.90 17.03 1.37
CA ASN A 274 -4.02 18.07 1.90
C ASN A 274 -2.56 17.70 1.63
N ASP A 275 -1.77 18.66 1.17
CA ASP A 275 -0.32 18.53 1.05
C ASP A 275 0.42 19.03 2.30
N LEU A 276 1.73 18.76 2.34
CA LEU A 276 2.63 19.15 3.43
C LEU A 276 2.86 20.67 3.56
N HIS A 277 2.27 21.46 2.65
CA HIS A 277 2.38 22.91 2.60
C HIS A 277 1.06 23.61 2.98
N GLY A 278 0.04 22.86 3.41
CA GLY A 278 -1.26 23.42 3.77
C GLY A 278 -2.12 23.78 2.56
N ASN A 279 -1.86 23.18 1.41
CA ASN A 279 -2.69 23.33 0.21
C ASN A 279 -3.50 22.06 -0.03
N LEU A 280 -4.57 22.20 -0.79
CA LEU A 280 -5.31 21.07 -1.36
C LEU A 280 -4.77 20.74 -2.74
N ARG A 281 -4.69 19.45 -3.06
CA ARG A 281 -4.35 18.94 -4.39
C ARG A 281 -5.42 17.98 -4.85
N TYR A 282 -5.75 18.04 -6.14
CA TYR A 282 -6.63 17.05 -6.75
C TYR A 282 -5.80 15.87 -7.23
N CYS A 283 -5.83 14.78 -6.46
CA CYS A 283 -4.89 13.68 -6.52
C CYS A 283 -5.49 12.44 -7.18
N PHE A 284 -4.70 11.76 -8.01
CA PHE A 284 -5.02 10.49 -8.64
C PHE A 284 -3.97 9.47 -8.24
N THR A 285 -4.38 8.24 -7.95
CA THR A 285 -3.54 7.26 -7.24
C THR A 285 -3.22 6.03 -8.09
N PRO A 286 -2.47 6.15 -9.20
CA PRO A 286 -2.08 4.99 -10.00
C PRO A 286 -1.23 4.03 -9.17
N LEU A 287 -1.41 2.72 -9.36
CA LEU A 287 -0.48 1.71 -8.83
C LEU A 287 0.74 1.64 -9.75
N VAL A 288 1.90 2.05 -9.25
CA VAL A 288 3.11 2.25 -10.06
C VAL A 288 4.27 1.36 -9.65
N GLY A 289 4.15 0.66 -8.53
CA GLY A 289 5.16 -0.28 -8.06
C GLY A 289 4.58 -1.30 -7.10
N TYR A 290 5.04 -2.54 -7.21
CA TYR A 290 4.69 -3.63 -6.32
C TYR A 290 5.96 -4.43 -6.00
N ILE A 291 6.52 -4.19 -4.82
CA ILE A 291 7.78 -4.81 -4.38
C ILE A 291 7.47 -6.20 -3.83
N VAL A 292 7.76 -7.21 -4.65
CA VAL A 292 7.54 -8.63 -4.39
C VAL A 292 8.63 -9.45 -5.07
N ASP A 293 8.92 -10.63 -4.52
CA ASP A 293 9.76 -11.62 -5.18
C ASP A 293 8.97 -12.41 -6.25
N MET A 294 9.67 -13.26 -6.99
CA MET A 294 9.13 -13.88 -8.19
C MET A 294 7.85 -14.72 -7.99
N PRO A 295 7.71 -15.57 -6.95
CA PRO A 295 6.49 -16.35 -6.77
C PRO A 295 5.25 -15.45 -6.56
N GLU A 296 5.42 -14.37 -5.82
CA GLU A 296 4.42 -13.35 -5.55
C GLU A 296 4.11 -12.51 -6.81
N GLN A 297 5.12 -12.17 -7.62
CA GLN A 297 4.90 -11.54 -8.93
C GLN A 297 4.05 -12.42 -9.85
N ILE A 298 4.35 -13.73 -9.91
CA ILE A 298 3.61 -14.70 -10.73
C ILE A 298 2.14 -14.78 -10.26
N LEU A 299 1.93 -14.83 -8.94
CA LEU A 299 0.61 -14.82 -8.31
C LEU A 299 -0.18 -13.58 -8.73
N LEU A 300 0.37 -12.39 -8.50
CA LEU A 300 -0.28 -11.10 -8.76
C LEU A 300 -0.54 -10.88 -10.26
N ALA A 301 0.36 -11.32 -11.13
CA ALA A 301 0.20 -11.25 -12.59
C ALA A 301 -0.79 -12.29 -13.16
N CYS A 302 -1.30 -13.20 -12.32
CA CYS A 302 -2.18 -14.32 -12.72
C CYS A 302 -1.52 -15.29 -13.72
N THR A 303 -0.20 -15.41 -13.68
CA THR A 303 0.57 -16.20 -14.65
C THR A 303 1.02 -17.56 -14.09
N SER A 304 1.44 -18.46 -14.96
CA SER A 304 2.05 -19.74 -14.56
C SER A 304 3.55 -19.60 -14.25
N LEU A 305 4.11 -20.52 -13.46
CA LEU A 305 5.52 -20.50 -13.01
C LEU A 305 6.59 -20.49 -14.14
N LYS A 306 6.21 -20.76 -15.39
CA LYS A 306 7.13 -20.93 -16.52
C LYS A 306 7.04 -19.81 -17.56
N VAL A 307 6.47 -18.68 -17.17
CA VAL A 307 6.37 -17.48 -18.01
C VAL A 307 6.78 -16.24 -17.23
N SER A 308 7.15 -15.19 -17.96
CA SER A 308 7.41 -13.89 -17.38
C SER A 308 6.09 -13.24 -16.90
N PRO A 309 6.07 -12.61 -15.71
CA PRO A 309 4.93 -11.83 -15.24
C PRO A 309 4.79 -10.50 -15.99
N MET A 310 5.91 -9.94 -16.47
CA MET A 310 5.95 -8.64 -17.17
C MET A 310 5.90 -8.74 -18.70
N SER A 311 6.24 -9.90 -19.28
CA SER A 311 6.31 -10.09 -20.73
C SER A 311 5.66 -11.37 -21.21
N THR A 312 5.44 -11.49 -22.52
CA THR A 312 4.87 -12.68 -23.16
C THR A 312 5.85 -13.86 -23.24
N ALA A 313 7.12 -13.63 -22.85
CA ALA A 313 8.19 -14.61 -22.85
C ALA A 313 7.91 -15.83 -21.98
N THR A 314 8.39 -16.99 -22.46
CA THR A 314 8.41 -18.26 -21.74
C THR A 314 9.78 -18.59 -21.21
N TYR A 315 9.83 -19.54 -20.27
CA TYR A 315 11.09 -20.06 -19.73
C TYR A 315 12.10 -20.57 -20.78
N LYS A 316 11.65 -20.94 -21.99
CA LYS A 316 12.53 -21.38 -23.08
C LYS A 316 13.20 -20.22 -23.82
N GLU A 317 12.60 -19.04 -23.72
CA GLU A 317 13.03 -17.79 -24.36
C GLU A 317 13.81 -16.92 -23.37
N PHE A 318 13.83 -17.28 -22.08
CA PHE A 318 14.63 -16.58 -21.08
C PHE A 318 16.12 -16.66 -21.44
N GLY A 319 16.75 -15.48 -21.57
CA GLY A 319 18.14 -15.34 -21.97
C GLY A 319 18.37 -15.19 -23.47
N ASP A 320 17.31 -15.19 -24.29
CA ASP A 320 17.45 -14.78 -25.69
C ASP A 320 17.72 -13.27 -25.82
N ASN A 321 18.17 -12.86 -27.01
CA ASN A 321 18.48 -11.45 -27.30
C ASN A 321 17.25 -10.66 -27.80
N LYS A 322 16.03 -11.21 -27.67
CA LYS A 322 14.81 -10.60 -28.17
C LYS A 322 14.06 -9.96 -27.03
N ARG A 323 13.68 -8.69 -27.22
CA ARG A 323 12.72 -8.04 -26.34
C ARG A 323 11.33 -8.57 -26.69
N HIS A 324 10.79 -9.42 -25.82
CA HIS A 324 9.42 -9.91 -25.94
C HIS A 324 8.42 -8.82 -25.58
N ASP A 325 7.23 -8.90 -26.15
CA ASP A 325 6.17 -7.93 -25.93
C ASP A 325 5.75 -7.88 -24.45
N PRO A 326 5.34 -6.71 -23.95
CA PRO A 326 4.83 -6.58 -22.59
C PRO A 326 3.55 -7.40 -22.41
N ARG A 327 3.40 -8.00 -21.24
CA ARG A 327 2.16 -8.69 -20.84
C ARG A 327 1.22 -7.70 -20.18
N THR A 328 0.52 -6.93 -21.01
CA THR A 328 -0.42 -5.91 -20.52
C THR A 328 -1.60 -6.53 -19.75
N ALA A 329 -2.25 -5.71 -18.94
CA ALA A 329 -3.50 -6.04 -18.25
C ALA A 329 -4.53 -6.57 -19.26
N GLY A 330 -4.71 -5.87 -20.38
CA GLY A 330 -5.64 -6.27 -21.45
C GLY A 330 -5.32 -7.63 -22.05
N HIS A 331 -4.05 -7.95 -22.29
CA HIS A 331 -3.65 -9.28 -22.79
C HIS A 331 -4.06 -10.38 -21.80
N THR A 332 -3.79 -10.19 -20.51
CA THR A 332 -4.11 -11.19 -19.48
C THR A 332 -5.62 -11.32 -19.24
N LEU A 333 -6.37 -10.21 -19.23
CA LEU A 333 -7.82 -10.21 -19.09
C LEU A 333 -8.52 -10.90 -20.27
N ASN A 334 -8.04 -10.67 -21.51
CA ASN A 334 -8.57 -11.36 -22.68
C ASN A 334 -8.36 -12.88 -22.57
N ALA A 335 -7.16 -13.31 -22.17
CA ALA A 335 -6.87 -14.74 -21.96
C ALA A 335 -7.73 -15.35 -20.84
N ILE A 336 -7.99 -14.62 -19.76
CA ILE A 336 -8.91 -15.05 -18.69
C ILE A 336 -10.34 -15.16 -19.22
N GLY A 337 -10.81 -14.20 -20.02
CA GLY A 337 -12.14 -14.21 -20.63
C GLY A 337 -12.35 -15.42 -21.55
N GLU A 338 -11.37 -15.72 -22.41
CA GLU A 338 -11.39 -16.92 -23.26
C GLU A 338 -11.38 -18.21 -22.45
N LEU A 339 -10.57 -18.27 -21.38
CA LEU A 339 -10.54 -19.40 -20.46
C LEU A 339 -11.90 -19.63 -19.80
N CYS A 340 -12.55 -18.58 -19.28
CA CYS A 340 -13.85 -18.68 -18.63
C CYS A 340 -14.98 -19.05 -19.61
N ALA A 341 -14.84 -18.72 -20.90
CA ALA A 341 -15.76 -19.17 -21.94
C ALA A 341 -15.59 -20.67 -22.26
N GLN A 342 -14.38 -21.22 -22.07
CA GLN A 342 -14.07 -22.63 -22.36
C GLN A 342 -14.35 -23.57 -21.17
N ALA A 343 -14.11 -23.11 -19.94
CA ALA A 343 -14.20 -23.91 -18.73
C ALA A 343 -14.82 -23.11 -17.59
N ASP A 344 -15.69 -23.75 -16.82
CA ASP A 344 -16.33 -23.17 -15.64
C ASP A 344 -15.32 -22.93 -14.51
N PRO A 345 -15.15 -21.69 -14.01
CA PRO A 345 -14.29 -21.39 -12.86
C PRO A 345 -14.62 -22.18 -11.58
N ASP A 346 -15.88 -22.60 -11.42
CA ASP A 346 -16.33 -23.39 -10.27
C ASP A 346 -16.00 -24.89 -10.41
N ASP A 347 -15.67 -25.35 -11.62
CA ASP A 347 -15.13 -26.70 -11.85
C ASP A 347 -13.59 -26.69 -11.86
N PHE A 348 -13.01 -26.64 -10.65
CA PHE A 348 -11.58 -26.37 -10.45
C PHE A 348 -10.61 -27.26 -11.22
N SER A 349 -10.93 -28.56 -11.37
CA SER A 349 -9.96 -29.51 -11.94
C SER A 349 -9.83 -29.37 -13.46
N PRO A 350 -10.93 -29.36 -14.24
CA PRO A 350 -10.93 -28.94 -15.64
C PRO A 350 -10.44 -27.51 -15.83
N PHE A 351 -10.88 -26.57 -14.99
CA PHE A 351 -10.47 -25.18 -15.10
C PHE A 351 -8.95 -24.99 -14.99
N LEU A 352 -8.31 -25.58 -13.97
CA LEU A 352 -6.84 -25.56 -13.84
C LEU A 352 -6.12 -26.26 -14.99
N LYS A 353 -6.75 -27.25 -15.62
CA LYS A 353 -6.17 -27.93 -16.79
C LYS A 353 -6.23 -27.01 -18.02
N ALA A 354 -7.34 -26.32 -18.24
CA ALA A 354 -7.50 -25.35 -19.30
C ALA A 354 -6.61 -24.10 -19.08
N ALA A 355 -6.50 -23.59 -17.85
CA ALA A 355 -5.66 -22.44 -17.53
C ALA A 355 -4.19 -22.62 -17.98
N LYS A 356 -3.68 -23.86 -17.96
CA LYS A 356 -2.33 -24.18 -18.43
C LYS A 356 -2.11 -23.92 -19.91
N SER A 357 -3.11 -24.11 -20.79
CA SER A 357 -2.94 -23.79 -22.22
C SER A 357 -2.82 -22.29 -22.45
N TYR A 358 -3.46 -21.49 -21.59
CA TYR A 358 -3.34 -20.02 -21.56
C TYR A 358 -2.15 -19.52 -20.74
N ARG A 359 -1.38 -20.42 -20.12
CA ARG A 359 -0.24 -20.12 -19.25
C ARG A 359 -0.62 -19.26 -18.03
N LEU A 360 -1.85 -19.41 -17.54
CA LEU A 360 -2.41 -18.74 -16.36
C LEU A 360 -2.36 -19.63 -15.11
N ASN A 361 -2.46 -19.04 -13.92
CA ASN A 361 -2.55 -19.78 -12.65
C ASN A 361 -3.98 -20.19 -12.25
N GLY A 362 -5.01 -19.66 -12.91
CA GLY A 362 -6.42 -19.94 -12.63
C GLY A 362 -7.14 -18.86 -11.80
N VAL A 363 -6.46 -17.78 -11.41
CA VAL A 363 -7.17 -16.59 -10.92
C VAL A 363 -7.95 -15.98 -12.08
N HIS A 364 -9.27 -15.85 -11.92
CA HIS A 364 -10.16 -15.31 -12.95
C HIS A 364 -10.68 -13.90 -12.63
N GLU A 365 -10.55 -13.47 -11.38
CA GLU A 365 -10.85 -12.10 -10.96
C GLU A 365 -9.61 -11.40 -10.37
N PRO A 366 -8.67 -10.93 -11.20
CA PRO A 366 -7.52 -10.19 -10.70
C PRO A 366 -7.95 -8.90 -9.99
N PHE A 367 -7.27 -8.53 -8.90
CA PHE A 367 -7.57 -7.30 -8.17
C PHE A 367 -7.38 -6.04 -9.05
N TRP A 368 -6.47 -6.08 -10.02
CA TRP A 368 -6.19 -4.95 -10.91
C TRP A 368 -7.12 -4.87 -12.13
N ARG A 369 -8.07 -5.81 -12.31
CA ARG A 369 -8.93 -5.88 -13.51
C ARG A 369 -9.73 -4.61 -13.82
N ASN A 370 -10.11 -3.87 -12.78
CA ASN A 370 -10.86 -2.61 -12.86
C ASN A 370 -10.05 -1.42 -12.29
N GLY A 371 -8.73 -1.59 -12.14
CA GLY A 371 -7.84 -0.57 -11.62
C GLY A 371 -7.32 0.29 -12.76
N PRO A 372 -7.79 1.54 -12.92
CA PRO A 372 -7.23 2.38 -13.95
C PRO A 372 -5.79 2.76 -13.66
N LEU A 373 -5.04 3.08 -14.72
CA LEU A 373 -3.64 3.47 -14.63
C LEU A 373 -2.77 2.44 -13.88
N SER A 374 -3.20 1.17 -13.88
CA SER A 374 -2.58 0.08 -13.13
C SER A 374 -2.43 -1.12 -14.06
N ASP A 375 -1.24 -1.29 -14.64
CA ASP A 375 -0.93 -2.43 -15.52
C ASP A 375 0.17 -3.30 -14.90
N PRO A 376 -0.02 -4.61 -14.74
CA PRO A 376 1.01 -5.51 -14.21
C PRO A 376 2.36 -5.40 -14.90
N ASP A 377 2.43 -5.09 -16.20
CA ASP A 377 3.71 -4.91 -16.90
C ASP A 377 4.46 -3.63 -16.50
N LYS A 378 3.77 -2.69 -15.82
CA LYS A 378 4.33 -1.42 -15.35
C LYS A 378 4.68 -1.43 -13.87
N PHE A 379 3.85 -2.07 -13.04
CA PHE A 379 4.02 -2.02 -11.58
C PHE A 379 4.78 -3.21 -10.99
N LEU A 380 4.88 -4.35 -11.68
CA LEU A 380 5.75 -5.47 -11.29
C LEU A 380 7.14 -5.27 -11.88
#